data_AF-A0A8E8EXQ6-F1
#
_entry.id   AF-A0A8E8EXQ6-F1
#
_cell.length_a   1.000
_cell.length_b   1.000
_cell.length_c   1.000
_cell.angle_alpha   90.00
_cell.angle_beta   90.00
_cell.angle_gamma   90.00
#
_symmetry.space_group_name_H-M   'P 1'
#
loop_
_entity.id
_entity.type
_entity.pdbx_description
1 polymer ?
#
loop_
_entity_poly.entity_id
_entity_poly.type
_entity_poly.pdbx_seq_one_letter_code
_entity_poly.pdbx_strand_id
1 'polypeptide(L)'
;MSDNDSGETEQGGEPTFEAAEYVDETVSYPPHTVGPSGAERVGTVDLREREGRVVTWTTSTATPPGVREPNTLAIVEFDMGEGYDGPPVRALGQVAERDGADDEQYGVGIGDRVEPVYADELREPGAGIREPESQDWDGFRFRPVEE
;
A
#
# COMPACT_ATOMS: atom_id res chain seq x y z
N MET A 1 14.27 -26.72 16.63
CA MET A 1 13.02 -26.01 16.99
C MET A 1 13.39 -24.55 16.90
N SER A 2 13.01 -23.91 15.79
CA SER A 2 13.28 -22.50 15.58
C SER A 2 11.95 -21.81 15.84
N ASP A 3 11.89 -21.14 16.98
CA ASP A 3 10.77 -20.29 17.36
C ASP A 3 10.70 -19.13 16.36
N ASN A 4 9.62 -19.11 15.59
CA ASN A 4 9.29 -18.03 14.67
C ASN A 4 8.58 -16.95 15.50
N ASP A 5 9.39 -16.08 16.12
CA ASP A 5 8.92 -14.90 16.85
C ASP A 5 8.16 -14.01 15.87
N SER A 6 6.85 -14.17 15.88
CA SER A 6 5.93 -13.41 15.06
C SER A 6 5.78 -12.09 15.79
N GLY A 7 6.45 -11.06 15.30
CA GLY A 7 6.43 -9.72 15.89
C GLY A 7 5.00 -9.33 16.24
N GLU A 8 4.74 -9.24 17.55
CA GLU A 8 3.52 -8.68 18.09
C GLU A 8 3.42 -7.23 17.61
N THR A 9 2.56 -6.97 16.63
CA THR A 9 2.16 -5.61 16.26
C THR A 9 1.45 -5.02 17.47
N GLU A 10 2.07 -4.05 18.14
CA GLU A 10 1.48 -3.31 19.25
C GLU A 10 0.17 -2.66 18.79
N GLN A 11 -0.97 -3.23 19.19
CA GLN A 11 -2.30 -2.69 18.92
C GLN A 11 -2.50 -1.43 19.76
N GLY A 12 -2.44 -0.26 19.12
CA GLY A 12 -2.72 1.03 19.75
C GLY A 12 -2.28 2.28 18.97
N GLY A 13 -1.50 2.13 17.90
CA GLY A 13 -1.13 3.21 16.99
C GLY A 13 -2.10 3.35 15.81
N GLU A 14 -2.14 4.54 15.20
CA GLU A 14 -2.81 4.73 13.91
C GLU A 14 -2.11 3.85 12.84
N PRO A 15 -2.85 3.16 11.94
CA PRO A 15 -2.27 2.27 10.95
C PRO A 15 -1.19 2.98 10.12
N THR A 16 -0.03 2.34 9.94
CA THR A 16 1.11 2.89 9.18
C THR A 16 1.27 2.20 7.84
N PHE A 17 1.65 2.93 6.78
CA PHE A 17 1.95 2.31 5.48
C PHE A 17 3.43 1.92 5.43
N GLU A 18 3.76 0.85 6.16
CA GLU A 18 5.14 0.52 6.53
C GLU A 18 5.97 -0.10 5.40
N ALA A 19 7.16 0.44 5.17
CA ALA A 19 8.26 -0.18 4.44
C ALA A 19 9.41 -0.56 5.39
N ALA A 20 10.23 -1.54 5.01
CA ALA A 20 11.38 -1.97 5.79
C ALA A 20 12.66 -1.28 5.33
N GLU A 21 13.48 -0.81 6.27
CA GLU A 21 14.84 -0.28 6.05
C GLU A 21 15.88 -1.31 6.51
N TYR A 22 16.98 -1.42 5.77
CA TYR A 22 18.04 -2.41 5.97
C TYR A 22 19.41 -1.79 6.26
N VAL A 23 20.34 -2.59 6.81
CA VAL A 23 21.71 -2.14 7.12
C VAL A 23 22.48 -1.57 5.92
N ASP A 24 22.11 -1.97 4.70
CA ASP A 24 22.70 -1.48 3.45
C ASP A 24 21.97 -0.27 2.88
N GLU A 25 21.15 0.38 3.71
CA GLU A 25 20.38 1.60 3.41
C GLU A 25 19.31 1.40 2.33
N THR A 26 19.08 0.17 1.89
CA THR A 26 17.96 -0.14 0.99
C THR A 26 16.64 -0.11 1.73
N VAL A 27 15.57 0.25 1.01
CA VAL A 27 14.20 0.19 1.51
C VAL A 27 13.39 -0.73 0.63
N SER A 28 12.56 -1.59 1.23
CA SER A 28 11.64 -2.45 0.49
C SER A 28 10.21 -2.37 0.99
N TYR A 29 9.29 -2.42 0.03
CA TYR A 29 7.87 -2.63 0.26
C TYR A 29 7.40 -3.83 -0.58
N PRO A 30 6.62 -4.77 0.00
CA PRO A 30 6.25 -4.89 1.41
C PRO A 30 7.46 -5.13 2.35
N PRO A 31 7.31 -4.93 3.67
CA PRO A 31 8.40 -5.15 4.62
C PRO A 31 8.74 -6.64 4.72
N HIS A 32 10.03 -6.96 4.63
CA HIS A 32 10.55 -8.32 4.85
C HIS A 32 11.60 -8.32 5.97
N THR A 33 11.74 -9.46 6.66
CA THR A 33 12.73 -9.62 7.75
C THR A 33 14.18 -9.51 7.27
N VAL A 34 14.43 -9.88 6.00
CA VAL A 34 15.74 -9.82 5.35
C VAL A 34 15.59 -9.14 4.00
N GLY A 35 16.50 -8.21 3.72
CA GLY A 35 16.49 -7.41 2.50
C GLY A 35 16.94 -8.20 1.27
N PRO A 36 16.78 -7.63 0.06
CA PRO A 36 17.08 -8.31 -1.20
C PRO A 36 18.52 -8.81 -1.33
N SER A 37 19.46 -8.13 -0.67
CA SER A 37 20.90 -8.46 -0.62
C SER A 37 21.26 -9.48 0.47
N GLY A 38 20.31 -9.86 1.32
CA GLY A 38 20.58 -10.57 2.58
C GLY A 38 20.81 -9.64 3.77
N ALA A 39 20.67 -8.32 3.59
CA ALA A 39 20.82 -7.33 4.65
C ALA A 39 19.79 -7.50 5.78
N GLU A 40 20.22 -7.31 7.03
CA GLU A 40 19.35 -7.32 8.20
C GLU A 40 18.48 -6.05 8.26
N ARG A 41 17.23 -6.20 8.67
CA ARG A 41 16.30 -5.07 8.88
C ARG A 41 16.73 -4.26 10.10
N VAL A 42 16.87 -2.95 9.93
CA VAL A 42 17.26 -2.02 11.00
C VAL A 42 16.15 -1.05 11.39
N GLY A 43 15.13 -0.90 10.56
CA GLY A 43 14.11 0.11 10.78
C GLY A 43 12.87 -0.04 9.92
N THR A 44 12.02 0.97 10.03
CA THR A 44 10.77 1.10 9.32
C THR A 44 10.64 2.53 8.80
N VAL A 45 10.01 2.67 7.62
CA VAL A 45 9.67 3.96 7.03
C VAL A 45 8.16 3.98 6.79
N ASP A 46 7.45 4.99 7.28
CA ASP A 46 6.05 5.18 6.93
C ASP A 46 5.93 5.89 5.58
N LEU A 47 5.42 5.19 4.57
CA LEU A 47 5.25 5.71 3.22
C LEU A 47 4.15 6.77 3.13
N ARG A 48 3.30 6.94 4.16
CA ARG A 48 2.38 8.08 4.24
C ARG A 48 3.10 9.42 4.31
N GLU A 49 4.32 9.43 4.82
CA GLU A 49 5.16 10.63 4.94
C GLU A 49 5.94 10.94 3.65
N ARG A 50 5.74 10.12 2.60
CA ARG A 50 6.47 10.21 1.32
C ARG A 50 5.52 10.58 0.19
N GLU A 51 6.01 11.40 -0.74
CA GLU A 51 5.25 11.73 -1.94
C GLU A 51 5.13 10.49 -2.84
N GLY A 52 3.89 10.06 -3.12
CA GLY A 52 3.61 8.97 -4.05
C GLY A 52 3.23 9.48 -5.43
N ARG A 53 3.73 8.84 -6.49
CA ARG A 53 3.36 9.13 -7.88
C ARG A 53 2.93 7.88 -8.63
N VAL A 54 1.86 8.00 -9.42
CA VAL A 54 1.37 6.90 -10.25
C VAL A 54 2.35 6.61 -11.38
N VAL A 55 2.92 5.40 -11.38
CA VAL A 55 3.78 4.90 -12.46
C VAL A 55 2.92 4.35 -13.61
N THR A 56 1.87 3.62 -13.26
CA THR A 56 0.90 3.06 -14.21
C THR A 56 -0.37 2.65 -13.47
N TRP A 57 -1.47 2.49 -14.19
CA TRP A 57 -2.77 2.15 -13.63
C TRP A 57 -3.63 1.34 -14.60
N THR A 58 -4.67 0.71 -14.07
CA THR A 58 -5.70 0.04 -14.86
C THR A 58 -7.02 0.03 -14.09
N THR A 59 -8.14 -0.09 -14.81
CA THR A 59 -9.47 -0.23 -14.20
C THR A 59 -10.03 -1.61 -14.50
N SER A 60 -10.31 -2.36 -13.44
CA SER A 60 -11.04 -3.62 -13.53
C SER A 60 -12.53 -3.35 -13.46
N THR A 61 -13.25 -3.75 -14.50
CA THR A 61 -14.72 -3.63 -14.62
C THR A 61 -15.43 -4.97 -14.46
N ALA A 62 -14.73 -6.00 -14.00
CA ALA A 62 -15.27 -7.33 -13.78
C ALA A 62 -14.53 -7.93 -12.59
N THR A 63 -14.87 -7.46 -11.40
CA THR A 63 -14.10 -7.75 -10.20
C THR A 63 -14.56 -9.04 -9.52
N PRO A 64 -13.68 -9.73 -8.78
CA PRO A 64 -14.09 -10.85 -7.96
C PRO A 64 -15.13 -10.43 -6.90
N PRO A 65 -15.99 -11.35 -6.43
CA PRO A 65 -16.94 -11.07 -5.35
C PRO A 65 -16.29 -10.41 -4.13
N GLY A 66 -16.96 -9.40 -3.59
CA GLY A 66 -16.52 -8.60 -2.45
C GLY A 66 -15.52 -7.50 -2.80
N VAL A 67 -15.09 -7.37 -4.05
CA VAL A 67 -14.28 -6.24 -4.53
C VAL A 67 -15.20 -5.27 -5.27
N ARG A 68 -15.14 -3.98 -4.93
CA ARG A 68 -15.91 -2.90 -5.60
C ARG A 68 -15.78 -3.00 -7.13
N GLU A 69 -16.85 -2.68 -7.87
CA GLU A 69 -16.83 -2.63 -9.33
C GLU A 69 -17.45 -1.30 -9.80
N PRO A 70 -16.76 -0.51 -10.65
CA PRO A 70 -15.38 -0.68 -11.11
C PRO A 70 -14.33 -0.47 -10.01
N ASN A 71 -13.14 -1.06 -10.19
CA ASN A 71 -12.01 -0.90 -9.28
C ASN A 71 -10.76 -0.46 -10.04
N THR A 72 -10.33 0.77 -9.81
CA THR A 72 -9.05 1.27 -10.35
C THR A 72 -7.90 0.86 -9.45
N LEU A 73 -6.86 0.31 -10.06
CA LEU A 73 -5.62 -0.13 -9.42
C LEU A 73 -4.47 0.70 -9.98
N ALA A 74 -3.57 1.15 -9.10
CA ALA A 74 -2.39 1.90 -9.48
C ALA A 74 -1.12 1.30 -8.86
N ILE A 75 -0.03 1.36 -9.63
CA ILE A 75 1.33 1.17 -9.10
C ILE A 75 1.86 2.57 -8.79
N VAL A 76 2.21 2.79 -7.53
CA VAL A 76 2.71 4.07 -7.01
C VAL A 76 4.18 3.91 -6.64
N GLU A 77 5.01 4.85 -7.06
CA GLU A 77 6.40 4.98 -6.64
C GLU A 77 6.53 6.11 -5.63
N PHE A 78 7.27 5.87 -4.54
CA PHE A 78 7.48 6.84 -3.48
C PHE A 78 8.83 7.54 -3.63
N ASP A 79 8.83 8.85 -3.45
CA ASP A 79 10.05 9.63 -3.35
C ASP A 79 10.72 9.39 -1.98
N MET A 80 11.88 8.75 -2.01
CA MET A 80 12.68 8.42 -0.83
C MET A 80 13.69 9.54 -0.48
N GLY A 81 13.72 10.63 -1.26
CA GLY A 81 14.58 11.80 -1.05
C GLY A 81 15.88 11.77 -1.89
N GLU A 82 16.49 12.94 -2.08
CA GLU A 82 17.65 13.16 -2.97
C GLU A 82 18.92 12.35 -2.61
N GLY A 83 19.00 11.83 -1.38
CA GLY A 83 20.14 11.03 -0.91
C GLY A 83 19.96 9.52 -0.99
N TYR A 84 18.81 9.04 -1.50
CA TYR A 84 18.53 7.61 -1.57
C TYR A 84 19.03 7.02 -2.89
N ASP A 85 20.03 6.13 -2.80
CA ASP A 85 20.65 5.45 -3.95
C ASP A 85 20.13 4.01 -4.15
N GLY A 86 19.11 3.60 -3.40
CA GLY A 86 18.54 2.26 -3.46
C GLY A 86 17.54 2.04 -4.61
N PRO A 87 17.00 0.82 -4.76
CA PRO A 87 15.95 0.53 -5.73
C PRO A 87 14.66 1.33 -5.46
N PRO A 88 13.85 1.65 -6.48
CA PRO A 88 12.61 2.39 -6.30
C PRO A 88 11.62 1.63 -5.40
N VAL A 89 11.04 2.34 -4.43
CA VAL A 89 10.04 1.79 -3.52
C VAL A 89 8.66 1.96 -4.15
N ARG A 90 8.01 0.84 -4.49
CA ARG A 90 6.72 0.83 -5.19
C ARG A 90 5.68 -0.01 -4.48
N ALA A 91 4.43 0.44 -4.54
CA ALA A 91 3.28 -0.28 -4.01
C ALA A 91 2.16 -0.39 -5.05
N LEU A 92 1.44 -1.51 -5.04
CA LEU A 92 0.20 -1.71 -5.78
C LEU A 92 -0.98 -1.53 -4.82
N GLY A 93 -1.97 -0.73 -5.21
CA GLY A 93 -3.12 -0.46 -4.37
C GLY A 93 -4.35 -0.03 -5.18
N GLN A 94 -5.51 -0.08 -4.53
CA GLN A 94 -6.74 0.48 -5.09
C GLN A 94 -6.68 2.00 -5.04
N VAL A 95 -7.23 2.66 -6.05
CA VAL A 95 -7.41 4.12 -6.02
C VAL A 95 -8.73 4.40 -5.30
N ALA A 96 -8.69 5.28 -4.30
CA ALA A 96 -9.88 5.78 -3.62
C ALA A 96 -10.53 6.89 -4.46
N GLU A 97 -11.84 7.07 -4.29
CA GLU A 97 -12.53 8.20 -4.87
C GLU A 97 -11.95 9.51 -4.33
N ARG A 98 -11.93 10.54 -5.18
CA ARG A 98 -11.60 11.89 -4.74
C ARG A 98 -12.79 12.42 -3.94
N ASP A 99 -12.52 13.07 -2.80
CA ASP A 99 -13.56 13.71 -2.01
C ASP A 99 -14.42 14.66 -2.88
N GLY A 100 -15.72 14.38 -2.97
CA GLY A 100 -16.69 15.21 -3.70
C GLY A 100 -16.81 14.95 -5.21
N ALA A 101 -16.20 13.87 -5.74
CA ALA A 101 -16.45 13.44 -7.12
C ALA A 101 -17.74 12.59 -7.20
N ASP A 102 -18.66 12.95 -8.08
CA ASP A 102 -19.74 12.05 -8.52
C ASP A 102 -19.11 10.82 -9.21
N ASP A 103 -19.72 9.64 -9.01
CA ASP A 103 -19.34 8.23 -9.31
C ASP A 103 -18.62 7.89 -10.65
N GLU A 104 -18.17 8.85 -11.44
CA GLU A 104 -17.66 8.68 -12.79
C GLU A 104 -16.13 8.92 -12.85
N GLN A 105 -15.40 7.83 -12.58
CA GLN A 105 -13.96 7.61 -12.80
C GLN A 105 -13.05 8.05 -11.65
N TYR A 106 -12.37 7.06 -11.07
CA TYR A 106 -11.16 7.23 -10.25
C TYR A 106 -10.08 7.92 -11.12
N GLY A 107 -10.14 9.24 -11.20
CA GLY A 107 -9.39 10.06 -12.16
C GLY A 107 -7.91 10.13 -11.81
N VAL A 108 -7.15 9.13 -12.23
CA VAL A 108 -5.68 9.12 -12.16
C VAL A 108 -5.05 9.00 -13.54
N GLY A 109 -4.00 9.78 -13.76
CA GLY A 109 -3.04 9.69 -14.85
C GLY A 109 -1.70 9.16 -14.38
N ILE A 110 -0.81 8.86 -15.33
CA ILE A 110 0.61 8.57 -15.03
C ILE A 110 1.29 9.88 -14.63
N GLY A 111 2.00 9.87 -13.49
CA GLY A 111 2.68 11.03 -12.92
C GLY A 111 1.88 11.77 -11.85
N ASP A 112 0.58 11.51 -11.77
CA ASP A 112 -0.31 12.11 -10.77
C ASP A 112 0.16 11.79 -9.35
N ARG A 113 0.04 12.78 -8.48
CA ARG A 113 0.34 12.65 -7.07
C ARG A 113 -0.80 11.95 -6.36
N VAL A 114 -0.43 11.02 -5.47
CA VAL A 114 -1.37 10.30 -4.62
C VAL A 114 -0.78 10.15 -3.23
N GLU A 115 -1.66 9.99 -2.24
CA GLU A 115 -1.28 9.68 -0.87
C GLU A 115 -1.94 8.37 -0.41
N PRO A 116 -1.27 7.58 0.44
CA PRO A 116 -1.89 6.42 1.06
C PRO A 116 -2.93 6.86 2.09
N VAL A 117 -4.17 6.39 1.95
CA VAL A 117 -5.27 6.58 2.91
C VAL A 117 -5.73 5.24 3.45
N TYR A 118 -5.91 5.15 4.76
CA TYR A 118 -6.41 3.95 5.41
C TYR A 118 -7.90 3.73 5.09
N ALA A 119 -8.29 2.48 4.93
CA ALA A 119 -9.66 2.05 4.73
C ALA A 119 -9.92 0.80 5.58
N ASP A 120 -10.96 0.85 6.42
CA ASP A 120 -11.34 -0.25 7.31
C ASP A 120 -11.77 -1.52 6.55
N GLU A 121 -12.17 -1.37 5.29
CA GLU A 121 -12.66 -2.49 4.48
C GLU A 121 -12.32 -2.33 2.98
N LEU A 122 -11.22 -2.97 2.55
CA LEU A 122 -10.83 -3.09 1.14
C LEU A 122 -11.76 -4.00 0.35
N ARG A 123 -12.35 -5.02 1.02
CA ARG A 123 -13.28 -5.98 0.42
C ARG A 123 -14.34 -6.41 1.43
N GLU A 124 -15.54 -6.68 0.94
CA GLU A 124 -16.67 -7.14 1.76
C GLU A 124 -16.38 -8.54 2.36
N PRO A 125 -16.32 -8.68 3.69
CA PRO A 125 -16.16 -9.97 4.34
C PRO A 125 -17.30 -10.92 4.01
N GLY A 126 -16.97 -12.18 3.68
CA GLY A 126 -17.97 -13.22 3.39
C GLY A 126 -18.58 -13.20 1.98
N ALA A 127 -18.31 -12.18 1.16
CA ALA A 127 -18.68 -12.20 -0.25
C ALA A 127 -17.79 -13.14 -1.09
N GLY A 128 -16.56 -13.39 -0.62
CA GLY A 128 -15.60 -14.32 -1.24
C GLY A 128 -15.60 -15.73 -0.65
N ILE A 129 -14.59 -16.53 -1.02
CA ILE A 129 -14.40 -17.91 -0.52
C ILE A 129 -13.66 -17.98 0.83
N ARG A 130 -13.14 -16.86 1.34
CA ARG A 130 -12.42 -16.81 2.61
C ARG A 130 -13.39 -16.69 3.78
N GLU A 131 -13.04 -17.35 4.88
CA GLU A 131 -13.78 -17.26 6.14
C GLU A 131 -13.63 -15.82 6.70
N PRO A 132 -14.73 -15.11 7.05
CA PRO A 132 -14.69 -13.70 7.42
C PRO A 132 -13.73 -13.33 8.56
N GLU A 133 -13.56 -14.19 9.56
CA GLU A 133 -12.73 -13.93 10.74
C GLU A 133 -11.27 -14.40 10.55
N SER A 134 -10.94 -15.00 9.39
CA SER A 134 -9.60 -15.54 9.12
C SER A 134 -8.51 -14.50 8.83
N GLN A 135 -8.90 -13.24 8.64
CA GLN A 135 -7.99 -12.14 8.35
C GLN A 135 -8.66 -10.80 8.65
N ASP A 136 -7.82 -9.77 8.76
CA ASP A 136 -8.28 -8.40 8.66
C ASP A 136 -8.58 -8.05 7.18
N TRP A 137 -9.50 -7.12 6.99
CA TRP A 137 -10.01 -6.69 5.68
C TRP A 137 -9.67 -5.24 5.36
N ASP A 138 -8.99 -4.58 6.30
CA ASP A 138 -8.53 -3.22 6.20
C ASP A 138 -7.24 -3.11 5.36
N GLY A 139 -6.80 -1.89 5.17
CA GLY A 139 -5.52 -1.58 4.57
C GLY A 139 -5.51 -0.21 3.90
N PHE A 140 -4.60 -0.02 2.95
CA PHE A 140 -4.41 1.27 2.31
C PHE A 140 -4.92 1.32 0.87
N ARG A 141 -5.44 2.49 0.51
CA ARG A 141 -5.75 2.91 -0.86
C ARG A 141 -4.98 4.16 -1.21
N PHE A 142 -4.96 4.50 -2.49
CA PHE A 142 -4.33 5.73 -2.98
C PHE A 142 -5.39 6.77 -3.30
N ARG A 143 -5.38 7.88 -2.57
CA ARG A 143 -6.22 9.03 -2.87
C ARG A 143 -5.45 9.99 -3.78
N PRO A 144 -6.01 10.40 -4.93
CA PRO A 144 -5.45 11.49 -5.72
C PRO A 144 -5.45 12.79 -4.93
N VAL A 145 -4.32 13.50 -4.93
CA VAL A 145 -4.22 14.84 -4.33
C VAL A 145 -4.24 15.89 -5.43
N GLU A 146 -4.84 17.05 -5.15
CA GLU A 146 -4.87 18.17 -6.11
C GLU A 146 -3.45 18.73 -6.34
N GLU A 147 -3.18 19.24 -7.54
CA GLU A 147 -1.94 19.96 -7.85
C GLU A 147 -1.90 21.38 -7.27
#